data_AF-A0A3L6ZYU3-F1
#
_entry.id   AF-A0A3L6ZYU3-F1
#
_cell.length_a   1.000
_cell.length_b   1.000
_cell.length_c   1.000
_cell.angle_alpha   90.00
_cell.angle_beta   90.00
_cell.angle_gamma   90.00
#
_symmetry.space_group_name_H-M   'P 1'
#
loop_
_entity.id
_entity.type
_entity.pdbx_description
1 polymer ?
#
loop_
_entity_poly.entity_id
_entity_poly.type
_entity_poly.pdbx_seq_one_letter_code
_entity_poly.pdbx_strand_id
1 'polypeptide(L)'
;MRTGDAENETDALERLRDIRSLLEELQKDPATLAAVREAIGNGIGWEAIAEAACLKPAAAKWRWQGTDADIAERHEAGRKRAARPSNVPTDLPGLSVGEAAARFGVSSQAIYLRITRGQLRAETVELADGRSYKRVFPDDSPAS
;
A
#
# COMPACT_ATOMS: atom_id res chain seq x y z
N MET A 1 -18.84 3.52 -27.74
CA MET A 1 -17.67 4.37 -27.39
C MET A 1 -17.43 4.31 -25.88
N ARG A 2 -16.87 3.21 -25.35
CA ARG A 2 -16.55 3.09 -23.91
C ARG A 2 -15.53 2.00 -23.52
N THR A 3 -14.90 1.31 -24.47
CA THR A 3 -13.87 0.29 -24.18
C THR A 3 -12.47 0.86 -24.29
N GLY A 4 -12.22 1.74 -25.28
CA GLY A 4 -10.91 2.35 -25.50
C GLY A 4 -10.45 3.37 -24.44
N ASP A 5 -11.36 3.92 -23.62
CA ASP A 5 -10.97 4.82 -22.52
C ASP A 5 -10.40 4.02 -21.33
N ALA A 6 -10.97 2.87 -21.00
CA ALA A 6 -10.51 2.01 -19.90
C ALA A 6 -9.22 1.25 -20.24
N GLU A 7 -9.05 0.83 -21.49
CA GLU A 7 -7.80 0.26 -21.99
C GLU A 7 -6.67 1.31 -21.97
N ASN A 8 -6.92 2.54 -22.46
CA ASN A 8 -5.93 3.62 -22.38
C ASN A 8 -5.60 4.06 -20.94
N GLU A 9 -6.58 4.04 -20.03
CA GLU A 9 -6.36 4.36 -18.62
C GLU A 9 -5.52 3.27 -17.92
N THR A 10 -5.77 2.00 -18.26
CA THR A 10 -4.97 0.87 -17.76
C THR A 10 -3.52 0.98 -18.24
N ASP A 11 -3.30 1.29 -19.53
CA ASP A 11 -1.98 1.49 -20.12
C ASP A 11 -1.24 2.70 -19.52
N ALA A 12 -1.95 3.79 -19.21
CA ALA A 12 -1.36 4.97 -18.57
C ALA A 12 -0.92 4.70 -17.13
N LEU A 13 -1.73 3.98 -16.36
CA LEU A 13 -1.41 3.60 -14.99
C LEU A 13 -0.29 2.55 -14.94
N GLU A 14 -0.26 1.60 -15.88
CA GLU A 14 0.83 0.62 -16.00
C GLU A 14 2.15 1.31 -16.31
N ARG A 15 2.17 2.19 -17.32
CA ARG A 15 3.35 3.00 -17.64
C ARG A 15 3.84 3.81 -16.44
N LEU A 16 2.94 4.40 -15.66
CA LEU A 16 3.31 5.12 -14.44
C LEU A 16 3.93 4.17 -13.40
N ARG A 17 3.38 2.98 -13.19
CA ARG A 17 3.95 1.97 -12.27
C ARG A 17 5.34 1.55 -12.72
N ASP A 18 5.56 1.33 -14.02
CA ASP A 18 6.85 0.93 -14.57
C ASP A 18 7.91 2.02 -14.39
N ILE A 19 7.57 3.27 -14.70
CA ILE A 19 8.48 4.42 -14.47
C ILE A 19 8.85 4.53 -12.98
N ARG A 20 7.87 4.34 -12.10
CA ARG A 20 8.10 4.37 -10.65
C ARG A 20 8.98 3.21 -10.19
N SER A 21 8.78 2.01 -10.75
CA SER A 21 9.61 0.84 -10.47
C SER A 21 11.07 1.06 -10.92
N LEU A 22 11.27 1.61 -12.11
CA LEU A 22 12.61 1.94 -12.61
C LEU A 22 13.34 2.94 -11.70
N LEU A 23 12.65 3.99 -11.25
CA LEU A 23 13.22 4.97 -10.32
C LEU A 23 13.65 4.32 -8.99
N GLU A 24 12.89 3.35 -8.50
CA GLU A 24 13.23 2.62 -7.28
C GLU A 24 14.46 1.71 -7.45
N GLU A 25 14.64 1.10 -8.63
CA GLU A 25 15.85 0.33 -8.93
C GLU A 25 17.08 1.22 -9.09
N LEU A 26 16.97 2.35 -9.78
CA LEU A 26 18.08 3.32 -9.90
C LEU A 26 18.53 3.87 -8.54
N GLN A 27 17.62 3.98 -7.56
CA GLN A 27 17.96 4.38 -6.19
C GLN A 27 18.79 3.34 -5.43
N LYS A 28 18.74 2.08 -5.86
CA LYS A 28 19.55 0.97 -5.32
C LYS A 28 20.87 0.79 -6.08
N ASP A 29 21.06 1.51 -7.17
CA ASP A 29 22.26 1.41 -8.00
C ASP A 29 23.53 1.77 -7.18
N PRO A 30 24.61 0.97 -7.27
CA PRO A 30 25.85 1.25 -6.55
C PRO A 30 26.46 2.63 -6.86
N ALA A 31 26.29 3.17 -8.08
CA ALA A 31 26.78 4.50 -8.43
C ALA A 31 26.01 5.60 -7.71
N THR A 32 24.69 5.43 -7.50
CA THR A 32 23.88 6.34 -6.68
C THR A 32 24.43 6.39 -5.25
N LEU A 33 24.70 5.23 -4.65
CA LEU A 33 25.25 5.18 -3.30
C LEU A 33 26.68 5.75 -3.21
N ALA A 34 27.52 5.50 -4.23
CA ALA A 34 28.85 6.08 -4.31
C ALA A 34 28.81 7.62 -4.34
N ALA A 35 27.93 8.21 -5.17
CA ALA A 35 27.77 9.66 -5.24
C ALA A 35 27.29 10.28 -3.92
N VAL A 36 26.35 9.61 -3.22
CA VAL A 36 25.89 10.05 -1.89
C VAL A 36 27.02 10.00 -0.88
N ARG A 37 27.84 8.94 -0.90
CA ARG A 37 29.01 8.80 -0.01
C ARG A 37 30.06 9.87 -0.27
N GLU A 38 30.34 10.16 -1.54
CA GLU A 38 31.23 11.24 -1.93
C GLU A 38 30.73 12.59 -1.43
N ALA A 39 29.44 12.89 -1.61
CA ALA A 39 28.83 14.13 -1.13
C ALA A 39 28.97 14.28 0.41
N ILE A 40 28.68 13.22 1.17
CA ILE A 40 28.87 13.21 2.62
C ILE A 40 30.35 13.39 2.99
N GLY A 41 31.27 12.72 2.28
CA GLY A 41 32.72 12.86 2.47
C GLY A 41 33.22 14.29 2.23
N ASN A 42 32.58 15.00 1.30
CA ASN A 42 32.83 16.42 1.01
C ASN A 42 32.09 17.38 1.97
N GLY A 43 31.43 16.87 3.01
CA GLY A 43 30.72 17.66 4.01
C GLY A 43 29.35 18.19 3.56
N ILE A 44 28.81 17.70 2.44
CA ILE A 44 27.47 18.09 1.97
C ILE A 44 26.41 17.49 2.89
N GLY A 45 25.51 18.35 3.35
CA GLY A 45 24.41 17.98 4.24
C GLY A 45 23.32 17.15 3.55
N TRP A 46 22.56 16.42 4.35
CA TRP A 46 21.47 15.56 3.88
C TRP A 46 20.35 16.32 3.17
N GLU A 47 20.13 17.59 3.51
CA GLU A 47 19.15 18.46 2.86
C GLU A 47 19.48 18.66 1.38
N ALA A 48 20.73 19.00 1.05
CA ALA A 48 21.16 19.18 -0.34
C ALA A 48 21.19 17.86 -1.12
N ILE A 49 21.61 16.76 -0.48
CA ILE A 49 21.57 15.42 -1.07
C ILE A 49 20.13 15.02 -1.39
N ALA A 50 19.20 15.28 -0.48
CA ALA A 50 17.79 14.95 -0.67
C ALA A 50 17.16 15.80 -1.78
N GLU A 51 17.49 17.09 -1.85
CA GLU A 51 17.07 17.97 -2.93
C GLU A 51 17.55 17.47 -4.30
N ALA A 52 18.84 17.15 -4.44
CA ALA A 52 19.42 16.62 -5.68
C ALA A 52 18.77 15.28 -6.11
N ALA A 53 18.31 14.49 -5.14
CA ALA A 53 17.62 13.23 -5.37
C ALA A 53 16.09 13.36 -5.56
N CYS A 54 15.53 14.57 -5.47
CA CYS A 54 14.08 14.80 -5.43
C CYS A 54 13.38 14.00 -4.31
N LEU A 55 14.01 13.92 -3.14
CA LEU A 55 13.52 13.22 -1.95
C LEU A 55 13.33 14.18 -0.77
N LYS A 56 12.56 13.73 0.22
CA LYS A 56 12.57 14.38 1.54
C LYS A 56 13.85 13.98 2.30
N PRO A 57 14.43 14.86 3.15
CA PRO A 57 15.65 14.54 3.90
C PRO A 57 15.59 13.25 4.72
N ALA A 58 14.46 13.00 5.40
CA ALA A 58 14.25 11.75 6.14
C ALA A 58 14.25 10.52 5.23
N ALA A 59 13.73 10.66 4.01
CA ALA A 59 13.64 9.58 3.03
C ALA A 59 15.00 9.28 2.39
N ALA A 60 15.85 10.29 2.19
CA ALA A 60 17.24 10.13 1.76
C ALA A 60 18.08 9.46 2.85
N LYS A 61 17.99 9.93 4.10
CA LYS A 61 18.65 9.29 5.26
C LYS A 61 18.24 7.84 5.41
N TRP A 62 16.95 7.54 5.38
CA TRP A 62 16.47 6.16 5.50
C TRP A 62 17.03 5.25 4.39
N ARG A 63 17.23 5.76 3.17
CA ARG A 63 17.79 4.99 2.05
C ARG A 63 19.29 4.74 2.19
N TRP A 64 20.07 5.77 2.51
CA TRP A 64 21.52 5.74 2.28
C TRP A 64 22.37 5.96 3.53
N GLN A 65 21.76 6.22 4.68
CA GLN A 65 22.52 6.36 5.92
C GLN A 65 23.03 5.00 6.40
N GLY A 66 24.32 4.97 6.75
CA GLY A 66 24.99 3.80 7.32
C GLY A 66 25.90 3.08 6.34
N THR A 67 26.38 1.92 6.77
CA THR A 67 27.18 1.00 5.95
C THR A 67 26.31 0.23 4.95
N ASP A 68 26.94 -0.45 3.99
CA ASP A 68 26.23 -1.35 3.06
C ASP A 68 25.45 -2.44 3.82
N ALA A 69 26.00 -2.93 4.93
CA ALA A 69 25.34 -3.91 5.78
C ALA A 69 24.09 -3.31 6.46
N ASP A 70 24.18 -2.10 7.01
CA ASP A 70 23.04 -1.44 7.66
C ASP A 70 21.90 -1.17 6.67
N ILE A 71 22.25 -0.77 5.45
CA ILE A 71 21.29 -0.53 4.37
C ILE A 71 20.66 -1.87 3.97
N ALA A 72 21.45 -2.90 3.69
CA ALA A 72 20.94 -4.22 3.31
C ALA A 72 20.00 -4.82 4.37
N GLU A 73 20.37 -4.72 5.65
CA GLU A 73 19.55 -5.18 6.77
C GLU A 73 18.22 -4.41 6.85
N ARG A 74 18.24 -3.08 6.70
CA ARG A 74 17.04 -2.25 6.69
C ARG A 74 16.08 -2.63 5.57
N HIS A 75 16.61 -2.86 4.37
CA HIS A 75 15.82 -3.29 3.21
C HIS A 75 15.23 -4.71 3.42
N GLU A 76 16.01 -5.63 3.98
CA GLU A 76 15.53 -6.97 4.32
C GLU A 76 14.45 -6.95 5.42
N ALA A 77 14.62 -6.14 6.46
CA ALA A 77 13.60 -5.93 7.49
C ALA A 77 12.30 -5.34 6.90
N GLY A 78 12.41 -4.44 5.93
CA GLY A 78 11.27 -3.94 5.15
C GLY A 78 10.56 -5.05 4.38
N ARG A 79 11.30 -5.88 3.64
CA ARG A 79 10.75 -7.04 2.91
C ARG A 79 10.02 -8.00 3.83
N LYS A 80 10.62 -8.36 4.98
CA LYS A 80 10.01 -9.24 5.99
C LYS A 80 8.70 -8.68 6.54
N ARG A 81 8.59 -7.36 6.71
CA ARG A 81 7.33 -6.70 7.14
C ARG A 81 6.25 -6.76 6.06
N ALA A 82 6.61 -6.52 4.80
CA ALA A 82 5.68 -6.56 3.67
C ALA A 82 5.20 -7.98 3.35
N ALA A 83 6.06 -8.99 3.52
CA ALA A 83 5.73 -10.40 3.30
C ALA A 83 4.94 -11.04 4.46
N ARG A 84 4.70 -10.31 5.55
CA ARG A 84 3.88 -10.84 6.66
C ARG A 84 2.46 -11.05 6.14
N PRO A 85 1.89 -12.26 6.28
CA PRO A 85 0.49 -12.50 5.93
C PRO A 85 -0.38 -11.44 6.60
N SER A 86 -1.36 -10.92 5.87
CA SER A 86 -2.35 -10.04 6.46
C SER A 86 -2.88 -10.71 7.72
N ASN A 87 -2.84 -10.00 8.85
CA ASN A 87 -3.40 -10.55 10.07
C ASN A 87 -4.93 -10.63 10.00
N VAL A 88 -5.55 -10.13 8.91
CA VAL A 88 -6.98 -10.27 8.66
C VAL A 88 -7.27 -11.74 8.35
N PRO A 89 -8.03 -12.45 9.20
CA PRO A 89 -8.39 -13.83 8.95
C PRO A 89 -9.28 -13.92 7.71
N THR A 90 -8.90 -14.78 6.76
CA THR A 90 -9.60 -14.94 5.47
C THR A 90 -10.86 -15.80 5.58
N ASP A 91 -10.95 -16.64 6.62
CA ASP A 91 -11.99 -17.66 6.76
C ASP A 91 -13.17 -17.20 7.64
N LEU A 92 -13.34 -15.88 7.79
CA LEU A 92 -14.47 -15.33 8.56
C LEU A 92 -15.76 -15.36 7.73
N PRO A 93 -16.90 -15.74 8.33
CA PRO A 93 -18.19 -15.77 7.61
C PRO A 93 -18.60 -14.36 7.14
N GLY A 94 -19.35 -14.28 6.04
CA GLY A 94 -19.77 -13.00 5.45
C GLY A 94 -18.64 -12.28 4.71
N LEU A 95 -18.84 -11.00 4.38
CA LEU A 95 -17.85 -10.11 3.73
C LEU A 95 -17.37 -9.05 4.72
N SER A 96 -16.14 -8.56 4.61
CA SER A 96 -15.78 -7.29 5.25
C SER A 96 -16.57 -6.14 4.62
N VAL A 97 -16.64 -5.00 5.30
CA VAL A 97 -17.29 -3.79 4.75
C VAL A 97 -16.66 -3.38 3.42
N GLY A 98 -15.34 -3.51 3.28
CA GLY A 98 -14.61 -3.20 2.04
C GLY A 98 -14.96 -4.17 0.91
N GLU A 99 -15.02 -5.47 1.20
CA GLU A 99 -15.43 -6.48 0.22
C GLU A 99 -16.90 -6.30 -0.21
N ALA A 100 -17.79 -5.95 0.72
CA ALA A 100 -19.18 -5.62 0.40
C ALA A 100 -19.28 -4.34 -0.46
N ALA A 101 -18.49 -3.32 -0.14
CA ALA A 101 -18.42 -2.08 -0.90
C ALA A 101 -17.98 -2.33 -2.35
N ALA A 102 -16.94 -3.15 -2.53
CA ALA A 102 -16.48 -3.60 -3.83
C ALA A 102 -17.56 -4.41 -4.57
N ARG A 103 -18.20 -5.38 -3.91
CA ARG A 103 -19.29 -6.19 -4.50
C ARG A 103 -20.47 -5.34 -4.98
N PHE A 104 -20.83 -4.29 -4.24
CA PHE A 104 -21.96 -3.41 -4.57
C PHE A 104 -21.58 -2.19 -5.43
N GLY A 105 -20.30 -1.98 -5.75
CA GLY A 105 -19.84 -0.81 -6.49
C GLY A 105 -20.10 0.52 -5.78
N VAL A 106 -20.04 0.53 -4.43
CA VAL A 106 -20.31 1.72 -3.61
C VAL A 106 -19.16 1.97 -2.62
N SER A 107 -19.18 3.10 -1.92
CA SER A 107 -18.21 3.36 -0.86
C SER A 107 -18.51 2.55 0.40
N SER A 108 -17.48 2.28 1.23
CA SER A 108 -17.65 1.65 2.55
C SER A 108 -18.64 2.40 3.44
N GLN A 109 -18.70 3.73 3.33
CA GLN A 109 -19.65 4.55 4.08
C GLN A 109 -21.10 4.30 3.64
N ALA A 110 -21.35 4.04 2.36
CA ALA A 110 -22.66 3.64 1.88
C ALA A 110 -23.08 2.27 2.44
N ILE A 111 -22.13 1.33 2.61
CA ILE A 111 -22.40 0.05 3.28
C ILE A 111 -22.78 0.26 4.75
N TYR A 112 -22.02 1.07 5.50
CA TYR A 112 -22.39 1.41 6.89
C TYR A 112 -23.79 2.01 6.98
N LEU A 113 -24.14 2.92 6.06
CA LEU A 113 -25.46 3.53 6.02
C LEU A 113 -26.58 2.51 5.71
N ARG A 114 -26.33 1.55 4.82
CA ARG A 114 -27.28 0.46 4.54
C ARG A 114 -27.47 -0.45 5.77
N ILE A 115 -26.39 -0.74 6.51
CA ILE A 115 -26.46 -1.51 7.76
C ILE A 115 -27.29 -0.75 8.81
N THR A 116 -27.02 0.54 9.04
CA THR A 116 -27.77 1.33 10.03
C THR A 116 -29.24 1.50 9.66
N ARG A 117 -29.57 1.49 8.37
CA ARG A 117 -30.95 1.50 7.84
C ARG A 117 -31.64 0.13 7.85
N GLY A 118 -30.96 -0.92 8.34
CA GLY A 118 -31.50 -2.29 8.35
C GLY A 118 -31.61 -2.93 6.96
N GLN A 119 -30.96 -2.36 5.94
CA GLN A 119 -30.97 -2.86 4.56
C GLN A 119 -29.92 -3.96 4.32
N LEU A 120 -28.92 -4.06 5.20
CA LEU A 120 -27.91 -5.11 5.18
C LEU A 120 -27.73 -5.67 6.58
N ARG A 121 -27.68 -6.99 6.70
CA ARG A 121 -27.31 -7.65 7.95
C ARG A 121 -25.80 -7.53 8.14
N ALA A 122 -25.39 -7.19 9.36
CA ALA A 122 -23.99 -7.24 9.74
C ALA A 122 -23.83 -7.74 11.17
N GLU A 123 -22.85 -8.60 11.37
CA GLU A 123 -22.51 -9.19 12.66
C GLU A 123 -21.06 -8.87 13.01
N THR A 124 -20.76 -8.84 14.30
CA THR A 124 -19.38 -8.76 14.77
C THR A 124 -18.93 -10.17 15.10
N VAL A 125 -17.88 -10.64 14.44
CA VAL A 125 -17.25 -11.92 14.73
C VAL A 125 -16.04 -11.66 15.62
N GLU A 126 -16.04 -12.25 16.80
CA GLU A 126 -14.91 -12.22 17.73
C GLU A 126 -14.06 -13.49 17.56
N LEU A 127 -12.75 -13.33 17.45
CA LEU A 127 -11.79 -14.43 17.42
C LEU A 127 -11.34 -14.79 18.83
N ALA A 128 -10.82 -16.01 18.98
CA ALA A 128 -10.26 -16.50 20.24
C ALA A 128 -9.08 -15.65 20.79
N ASP A 129 -8.44 -14.84 19.94
CA ASP A 129 -7.40 -13.88 20.34
C ASP A 129 -7.94 -12.50 20.72
N GLY A 130 -9.27 -12.34 20.84
CA GLY A 130 -9.95 -11.12 21.26
C GLY A 130 -10.16 -10.08 20.15
N ARG A 131 -9.74 -10.36 18.91
CA ARG A 131 -9.98 -9.45 17.79
C ARG A 131 -11.41 -9.56 17.30
N SER A 132 -12.02 -8.41 17.01
CA SER A 132 -13.40 -8.31 16.51
C SER A 132 -13.43 -7.76 15.10
N TYR A 133 -14.20 -8.40 14.21
CA TYR A 133 -14.36 -7.98 12.83
C TYR A 133 -15.83 -7.82 12.47
N LYS A 134 -16.18 -6.69 11.83
CA LYS A 134 -17.52 -6.48 11.28
C LYS A 134 -17.66 -7.26 9.97
N ARG A 135 -18.63 -8.17 9.91
CA ARG A 135 -18.94 -9.00 8.74
C ARG A 135 -20.34 -8.67 8.25
N VAL A 136 -20.44 -8.33 6.97
CA VAL A 136 -21.66 -7.99 6.23
C VAL A 136 -22.15 -9.25 5.53
N PHE A 137 -23.43 -9.53 5.65
CA PHE A 137 -24.11 -10.63 4.99
C PHE A 137 -25.08 -10.04 3.97
N PRO A 138 -24.68 -9.98 2.69
CA PRO A 138 -25.60 -9.66 1.62
C PRO A 138 -26.51 -10.88 1.46
N ASP A 139 -27.72 -10.82 2.02
CA ASP A 139 -28.75 -11.78 1.65
C ASP A 139 -29.10 -11.48 0.18
N ASP A 140 -28.96 -12.46 -0.71
CA ASP A 140 -29.50 -12.37 -2.08
C ASP A 140 -31.03 -12.40 -1.96
N SER A 141 -31.63 -11.26 -1.60
CA SER A 141 -33.07 -11.10 -1.58
C SER A 141 -33.45 -10.23 -2.78
N PRO A 142 -33.93 -10.82 -3.89
CA PRO A 142 -34.57 -10.05 -4.94
C PRO A 142 -35.90 -9.55 -4.37
N ALA A 143 -35.93 -8.31 -3.90
CA ALA A 143 -37.18 -7.62 -3.66
C ALA A 143 -37.76 -7.16 -5.00
N SER A 144 -38.58 -8.02 -5.60
CA SER A 144 -39.91 -7.73 -6.18
C SER A 144 -40.37 -8.85 -7.12
#